data_AF-F6B6Q4-F1
#
_entry.id   AF-F6B6Q4-F1
#
_cell.length_a   1.000
_cell.length_b   1.000
_cell.length_c   1.000
_cell.angle_alpha   90.00
_cell.angle_beta   90.00
_cell.angle_gamma   90.00
#
_symmetry.space_group_name_H-M   'P 1'
#
loop_
_entity.id
_entity.type
_entity.pdbx_description
1 polymer ?
#
loop_
_entity_poly.entity_id
_entity_poly.type
_entity_poly.pdbx_seq_one_letter_code
_entity_poly.pdbx_strand_id
1 'polypeptide(L)'
;MDWFEFIKTALTGSLHSIWQMARIILPLMIILELAKDMHILDKIAGWMAPAMKFFKLPKEGAFPLLIGLTFGLAYGAGVIIDSIKEGHLTWRDLFLINIFLVLCHSVFEDTALFMSVGANGVVILISRIILAVVVTFALSRWSGLAKLEKLLGNKLMISHCSHCGKGDHIG
;
A
#
# COMPACT_ATOMS: atom_id res chain seq x y z
N MET A 1 48.19 0.64 -3.20
CA MET A 1 46.79 0.95 -2.86
C MET A 1 46.40 0.01 -1.73
N ASP A 2 46.26 0.54 -0.52
CA ASP A 2 45.98 -0.25 0.67
C ASP A 2 44.51 -0.68 0.67
N TRP A 3 44.23 -1.78 -0.03
CA TRP A 3 42.91 -2.41 -0.13
C TRP A 3 42.24 -2.64 1.24
N PHE A 4 43.04 -2.83 2.29
CA PHE A 4 42.56 -3.04 3.65
C PHE A 4 41.91 -1.79 4.26
N GLU A 5 42.47 -0.61 3.98
CA GLU A 5 41.90 0.66 4.44
C GLU A 5 40.62 0.99 3.68
N PHE A 6 40.57 0.70 2.38
CA PHE A 6 39.35 0.84 1.59
C PHE A 6 38.20 -0.03 2.12
N ILE A 7 38.48 -1.31 2.45
CA ILE A 7 37.48 -2.21 3.01
C ILE A 7 37.00 -1.73 4.38
N LYS A 8 37.91 -1.29 5.26
CA LYS A 8 37.53 -0.75 6.58
C LYS A 8 36.63 0.48 6.46
N THR A 9 36.99 1.45 5.63
CA THR A 9 36.20 2.68 5.45
C THR A 9 34.84 2.37 4.82
N ALA A 10 34.78 1.44 3.86
CA ALA A 10 33.51 1.01 3.27
C ALA A 10 32.61 0.30 4.29
N LEU A 11 33.18 -0.58 5.13
CA LEU A 11 32.41 -1.30 6.15
C LEU A 11 31.88 -0.34 7.22
N THR A 12 32.72 0.55 7.75
CA THR A 12 32.33 1.48 8.82
C THR A 12 31.31 2.50 8.34
N GLY A 13 31.45 3.03 7.11
CA GLY A 13 30.48 3.93 6.51
C GLY A 13 29.12 3.26 6.27
N SER A 14 29.13 2.02 5.78
CA SER A 14 27.90 1.26 5.53
C SER A 14 27.19 0.88 6.83
N LEU A 15 27.94 0.42 7.84
CA LEU A 15 27.41 0.11 9.18
C LEU A 15 26.80 1.34 9.84
N HIS A 16 27.44 2.51 9.72
CA HIS A 16 26.91 3.75 10.26
C HIS A 16 25.56 4.12 9.62
N SER A 17 25.46 3.97 8.30
CA SER A 17 24.23 4.26 7.55
C SER A 17 23.09 3.32 7.95
N ILE A 18 23.36 2.01 8.02
CA ILE A 18 22.38 1.02 8.46
C ILE A 18 21.91 1.32 9.88
N TRP A 19 22.84 1.65 10.78
CA TRP A 19 22.51 1.96 12.17
C TRP A 19 21.64 3.22 12.29
N GLN A 20 21.90 4.24 11.49
CA GLN A 20 21.10 5.45 11.44
C GLN A 20 19.66 5.17 10.99
N MET A 21 19.50 4.39 9.91
CA MET A 21 18.17 4.01 9.41
C MET A 21 17.43 3.11 10.39
N ALA A 22 18.10 2.10 10.96
CA ALA A 22 17.50 1.18 11.93
C ALA A 22 16.97 1.91 13.15
N ARG A 23 17.69 2.92 13.66
CA ARG A 23 17.25 3.75 14.79
C ARG A 23 15.94 4.50 14.50
N ILE A 24 15.60 4.75 13.24
CA ILE A 24 14.40 5.50 12.84
C ILE A 24 13.27 4.54 12.46
N ILE A 25 13.55 3.53 11.63
CA ILE A 25 12.54 2.58 11.17
C ILE A 25 12.01 1.73 12.32
N LEU A 26 12.88 1.20 13.20
CA LEU A 26 12.45 0.32 14.29
C LEU A 26 11.40 0.95 15.22
N PRO A 27 11.64 2.14 15.82
CA PRO A 27 10.63 2.76 16.66
C PRO A 27 9.39 3.18 15.85
N LEU A 28 9.55 3.63 14.60
CA LEU A 28 8.42 3.97 13.75
C LEU A 28 7.52 2.74 13.51
N MET A 29 8.10 1.60 13.17
CA MET A 29 7.37 0.33 12.97
C MET A 29 6.63 -0.08 14.24
N ILE A 30 7.26 0.01 15.42
CA ILE A 30 6.60 -0.29 16.69
C ILE A 30 5.41 0.63 16.93
N ILE A 31 5.57 1.95 16.71
CA ILE A 31 4.49 2.93 16.89
C ILE A 31 3.34 2.66 15.91
N LEU A 32 3.66 2.36 14.65
CA LEU A 32 2.67 2.03 13.65
C LEU A 32 1.93 0.75 14.05
N GLU A 33 2.63 -0.32 14.43
CA GLU A 33 2.00 -1.60 14.85
C GLU A 33 1.03 -1.36 16.03
N LEU A 34 1.43 -0.58 17.03
CA LEU A 34 0.56 -0.18 18.14
C LEU A 34 -0.66 0.62 17.66
N ALA A 35 -0.48 1.55 16.72
CA ALA A 35 -1.60 2.31 16.15
C ALA A 35 -2.60 1.42 15.40
N LYS A 36 -2.13 0.30 14.84
CA LYS A 36 -2.97 -0.73 14.23
C LYS A 36 -3.80 -1.47 15.26
N ASP A 37 -3.17 -1.93 16.34
CA ASP A 37 -3.84 -2.68 17.40
C ASP A 37 -4.90 -1.83 18.13
N MET A 38 -4.73 -0.51 18.15
CA MET A 38 -5.71 0.42 18.71
C MET A 38 -6.93 0.68 17.79
N HIS A 39 -7.05 0.02 16.64
CA HIS A 39 -8.14 0.21 15.66
C HIS A 39 -8.32 1.67 15.19
N ILE A 40 -7.29 2.50 15.33
CA ILE A 40 -7.33 3.91 14.91
C ILE A 40 -7.44 3.98 13.38
N LEU A 41 -6.77 3.06 12.69
CA LEU A 41 -6.75 2.97 11.23
C LEU A 41 -8.13 2.62 10.66
N ASP A 42 -8.89 1.73 11.29
CA ASP A 42 -10.25 1.40 10.86
C ASP A 42 -11.15 2.65 10.84
N LYS A 43 -10.98 3.49 11.86
CA LYS A 43 -11.70 4.77 11.98
C LYS A 43 -11.29 5.77 10.90
N ILE A 44 -9.99 5.84 10.59
CA ILE A 44 -9.45 6.69 9.52
C ILE A 44 -9.84 6.16 8.14
N ALA A 45 -9.94 4.84 7.96
CA ALA A 45 -10.38 4.22 6.72
C ALA A 45 -11.82 4.65 6.37
N GLY A 46 -12.69 4.79 7.38
CA GLY A 46 -14.02 5.39 7.23
C GLY A 46 -13.97 6.84 6.70
N TRP A 47 -12.94 7.61 7.09
CA TRP A 47 -12.72 8.96 6.57
C TRP A 47 -12.14 8.99 5.15
N MET A 48 -11.49 7.90 4.72
CA MET A 48 -11.05 7.68 3.33
C MET A 48 -12.15 7.16 2.40
N ALA A 49 -13.33 6.81 2.91
CA ALA A 49 -14.50 6.44 2.10
C ALA A 49 -14.88 7.45 0.99
N PRO A 50 -14.89 8.78 1.19
CA PRO A 50 -15.10 9.74 0.11
C PRO A 50 -14.02 9.69 -0.98
N ALA A 51 -12.75 9.42 -0.62
CA ALA A 51 -11.70 9.23 -1.61
C ALA A 51 -11.94 7.98 -2.46
N MET A 52 -12.51 6.91 -1.88
CA MET A 52 -12.84 5.70 -2.66
C MET A 52 -13.92 5.98 -3.70
N LYS A 53 -14.93 6.77 -3.36
CA LYS A 53 -15.95 7.21 -4.31
C LYS A 53 -15.35 8.00 -5.48
N PHE A 54 -14.33 8.82 -5.23
CA PHE A 54 -13.62 9.57 -6.27
C PHE A 54 -12.98 8.66 -7.32
N PHE A 55 -12.40 7.53 -6.89
CA PHE A 55 -11.80 6.52 -7.78
C PHE A 55 -12.79 5.48 -8.32
N LYS A 56 -14.10 5.60 -8.00
CA LYS A 56 -15.13 4.59 -8.27
C LYS A 56 -14.78 3.21 -7.70
N LEU A 57 -14.28 3.21 -6.48
CA LEU A 57 -13.95 2.02 -5.70
C LEU A 57 -15.01 1.76 -4.61
N PRO A 58 -15.23 0.48 -4.24
CA PRO A 58 -16.03 0.12 -3.08
C PRO A 58 -15.41 0.68 -1.78
N LYS A 59 -16.25 0.93 -0.76
CA LYS A 59 -15.80 1.46 0.54
C LYS A 59 -14.90 0.49 1.28
N GLU A 60 -15.08 -0.80 1.00
CA GLU A 60 -14.32 -1.93 1.53
C GLU A 60 -12.86 -1.89 1.08
N GLY A 61 -12.56 -1.21 -0.04
CA GLY A 61 -11.18 -0.97 -0.50
C GLY A 61 -10.43 0.12 0.27
N ALA A 62 -11.13 0.94 1.08
CA ALA A 62 -10.50 2.03 1.83
C ALA A 62 -9.53 1.52 2.90
N PHE A 63 -9.89 0.42 3.58
CA PHE A 63 -9.08 -0.15 4.65
C PHE A 63 -7.76 -0.72 4.13
N PRO A 64 -7.74 -1.64 3.14
CA PRO A 64 -6.49 -2.12 2.56
C PRO A 64 -5.62 -1.00 1.96
N LEU A 65 -6.24 0.01 1.34
CA LEU A 65 -5.52 1.16 0.78
C LEU A 65 -4.84 1.98 1.88
N LEU A 66 -5.54 2.29 2.97
CA LEU A 66 -4.97 3.04 4.09
C LEU A 66 -3.85 2.25 4.76
N ILE A 67 -4.06 0.96 4.98
CA ILE A 67 -3.07 0.08 5.59
C ILE A 67 -1.80 0.03 4.72
N GLY A 68 -1.94 -0.17 3.40
CA GLY A 68 -0.79 -0.18 2.50
C GLY A 68 -0.07 1.18 2.41
N LEU A 69 -0.82 2.28 2.54
CA LEU A 69 -0.26 3.63 2.54
C LEU A 69 0.57 3.92 3.80
N THR A 70 0.16 3.36 4.94
CA THR A 70 0.75 3.62 6.25
C THR A 70 1.83 2.61 6.63
N PHE A 71 1.58 1.31 6.48
CA PHE A 71 2.49 0.19 6.85
C PHE A 71 3.30 -0.36 5.68
N GLY A 72 2.98 0.06 4.46
CA GLY A 72 3.67 -0.40 3.27
C GLY A 72 2.99 -1.54 2.53
N LEU A 73 3.57 -1.85 1.37
CA LEU A 73 2.95 -2.73 0.37
C LEU A 73 2.80 -4.17 0.86
N ALA A 74 3.77 -4.70 1.62
CA ALA A 74 3.74 -6.09 2.08
C ALA A 74 2.55 -6.34 3.02
N TYR A 75 2.36 -5.45 4.00
CA TYR A 75 1.26 -5.56 4.95
C TYR A 75 -0.09 -5.21 4.29
N GLY A 76 -0.11 -4.17 3.44
CA GLY A 76 -1.27 -3.83 2.62
C GLY A 76 -1.74 -4.98 1.71
N ALA A 77 -0.81 -5.71 1.08
CA ALA A 77 -1.13 -6.86 0.24
C ALA A 77 -1.80 -8.00 1.02
N GLY A 78 -1.39 -8.25 2.27
CA GLY A 78 -2.04 -9.23 3.15
C GLY A 78 -3.51 -8.86 3.39
N VAL A 79 -3.77 -7.61 3.78
CA VAL A 79 -5.13 -7.10 4.00
C VAL A 79 -5.96 -7.09 2.71
N ILE A 80 -5.34 -6.73 1.58
CA ILE A 80 -5.99 -6.81 0.27
C ILE A 80 -6.46 -8.23 -0.03
N ILE A 81 -5.61 -9.24 0.20
CA ILE A 81 -5.95 -10.65 -0.04
C ILE A 81 -7.13 -11.08 0.82
N ASP A 82 -7.19 -10.64 2.07
CA ASP A 82 -8.32 -10.96 2.95
C ASP A 82 -9.62 -10.28 2.48
N SER A 83 -9.57 -9.03 2.04
CA SER A 83 -10.75 -8.35 1.45
C SER A 83 -11.24 -8.99 0.14
N ILE A 84 -10.37 -9.66 -0.63
CA ILE A 84 -10.78 -10.44 -1.81
C ILE A 84 -11.52 -11.71 -1.37
N LYS A 85 -11.04 -12.40 -0.33
CA LYS A 85 -11.67 -13.63 0.19
C LYS A 85 -13.07 -13.36 0.73
N GLU A 86 -13.29 -12.19 1.31
CA GLU A 86 -14.60 -11.74 1.77
C GLU A 86 -15.57 -11.38 0.62
N GLY A 87 -15.09 -11.36 -0.63
CA GLY A 87 -15.90 -11.12 -1.82
C GLY A 87 -16.28 -9.65 -2.04
N HIS A 88 -15.60 -8.73 -1.34
CA HIS A 88 -15.93 -7.30 -1.37
C HIS A 88 -15.27 -6.51 -2.51
N LEU A 89 -14.27 -7.10 -3.20
CA LEU A 89 -13.47 -6.41 -4.22
C LEU A 89 -13.48 -7.15 -5.56
N THR A 90 -13.70 -6.42 -6.65
CA THR A 90 -13.55 -6.95 -8.02
C THR A 90 -12.10 -6.90 -8.49
N TRP A 91 -11.76 -7.63 -9.56
CA TRP A 91 -10.43 -7.56 -10.20
C TRP A 91 -10.01 -6.14 -10.59
N ARG A 92 -10.97 -5.34 -11.07
CA ARG A 92 -10.74 -3.93 -11.41
C ARG A 92 -10.37 -3.12 -10.17
N ASP A 93 -11.06 -3.34 -9.06
CA ASP A 93 -10.82 -2.63 -7.80
C ASP A 93 -9.44 -2.98 -7.24
N LEU A 94 -9.11 -4.28 -7.26
CA LEU A 94 -7.82 -4.80 -6.84
C LEU A 94 -6.65 -4.15 -7.60
N PHE A 95 -6.79 -4.06 -8.91
CA PHE A 95 -5.76 -3.48 -9.78
C PHE A 95 -5.53 -2.00 -9.49
N LEU A 96 -6.62 -1.23 -9.32
CA LEU A 96 -6.54 0.20 -9.01
C LEU A 96 -5.92 0.45 -7.64
N ILE A 97 -6.33 -0.31 -6.61
CA ILE A 97 -5.76 -0.23 -5.26
C ILE A 97 -4.27 -0.56 -5.31
N ASN A 98 -3.88 -1.63 -6.00
CA ASN A 98 -2.49 -2.06 -6.08
C ASN A 98 -1.60 -1.03 -6.78
N ILE A 99 -2.06 -0.46 -7.91
CA ILE A 99 -1.29 0.60 -8.59
C ILE A 99 -1.11 1.83 -7.70
N PHE A 100 -2.15 2.24 -7.00
CA PHE A 100 -2.06 3.36 -6.08
C PHE A 100 -1.03 3.08 -4.98
N LEU A 101 -1.06 1.88 -4.39
CA LEU A 101 -0.08 1.49 -3.38
C LEU A 101 1.33 1.41 -3.92
N VAL A 102 1.57 0.82 -5.09
CA VAL A 102 2.92 0.79 -5.69
C VAL A 102 3.50 2.20 -5.82
N LEU A 103 2.68 3.20 -6.17
CA LEU A 103 3.13 4.59 -6.32
C LEU A 103 3.35 5.32 -4.99
N CYS A 104 2.50 5.09 -3.99
CA CYS A 104 2.46 5.91 -2.77
C CYS A 104 2.70 5.15 -1.46
N HIS A 105 2.95 3.83 -1.44
CA HIS A 105 3.07 3.05 -0.21
C HIS A 105 4.14 3.61 0.76
N SER A 106 3.98 3.23 2.04
CA SER A 106 4.95 3.56 3.10
C SER A 106 5.21 5.07 3.22
N VAL A 107 4.17 5.90 3.15
CA VAL A 107 4.30 7.38 3.22
C VAL A 107 5.11 7.81 4.44
N PHE A 108 4.83 7.22 5.60
CA PHE A 108 5.47 7.60 6.86
C PHE A 108 6.93 7.13 6.91
N GLU A 109 7.18 5.88 6.52
CA GLU A 109 8.51 5.27 6.52
C GLU A 109 9.44 5.97 5.53
N ASP A 110 9.03 6.13 4.27
CA ASP A 110 9.85 6.77 3.24
C ASP A 110 10.13 8.23 3.60
N THR A 111 9.14 8.97 4.10
CA THR A 111 9.35 10.38 4.50
C THR A 111 10.33 10.48 5.67
N ALA A 112 10.20 9.61 6.68
CA ALA A 112 11.12 9.58 7.81
C ALA A 112 12.56 9.24 7.37
N LEU A 113 12.72 8.28 6.46
CA LEU A 113 14.00 7.92 5.88
C LEU A 113 14.63 9.08 5.12
N PHE A 114 13.89 9.71 4.22
CA PHE A 114 14.42 10.84 3.43
C PHE A 114 14.76 12.05 4.30
N MET A 115 13.96 12.35 5.33
CA MET A 115 14.29 13.41 6.29
C MET A 115 15.59 13.10 7.05
N SER A 116 15.86 11.84 7.37
CA SER A 116 17.08 11.44 8.07
C SER A 116 18.36 11.62 7.24
N VAL A 117 18.24 11.60 5.91
CA VAL A 117 19.32 11.84 4.94
C VAL A 117 19.46 13.33 4.61
N GLY A 118 18.59 14.19 5.15
CA GLY A 118 18.60 15.64 4.93
C GLY A 118 17.81 16.11 3.72
N ALA A 119 16.97 15.26 3.13
CA ALA A 119 16.07 15.65 2.04
C ALA A 119 14.77 16.30 2.58
N ASN A 120 14.15 17.16 1.76
CA ASN A 120 12.87 17.78 2.11
C ASN A 120 11.73 16.77 1.92
N GLY A 121 11.31 16.13 3.02
CA GLY A 121 10.27 15.12 3.02
C GLY A 121 8.92 15.60 2.45
N VAL A 122 8.59 16.89 2.60
CA VAL A 122 7.31 17.46 2.11
C VAL A 122 7.25 17.44 0.59
N VAL A 123 8.35 17.78 -0.09
CA VAL A 123 8.41 17.81 -1.56
C VAL A 123 8.24 16.40 -2.13
N ILE A 124 8.89 15.42 -1.50
CA ILE A 124 8.81 14.00 -1.90
C ILE A 124 7.41 13.47 -1.67
N LEU A 125 6.83 13.75 -0.50
CA LEU A 125 5.49 13.31 -0.17
C LEU A 125 4.43 13.87 -1.13
N ILE A 126 4.45 15.18 -1.38
CA ILE A 126 3.48 15.84 -2.25
C ILE A 126 3.60 15.32 -3.68
N SER A 127 4.83 15.21 -4.21
CA SER A 127 5.04 14.70 -5.57
C SER A 127 4.55 13.26 -5.73
N ARG A 128 4.78 12.38 -4.74
CA ARG A 128 4.27 11.01 -4.73
C ARG A 128 2.75 10.95 -4.70
N ILE A 129 2.10 11.71 -3.82
CA ILE A 129 0.64 11.73 -3.72
C ILE A 129 0.03 12.26 -5.02
N ILE A 130 0.55 13.36 -5.58
CA ILE A 130 0.05 13.91 -6.85
C ILE A 130 0.19 12.88 -7.97
N LEU A 131 1.38 12.27 -8.12
CA LEU A 131 1.62 11.27 -9.15
C LEU A 131 0.68 10.07 -9.00
N ALA A 132 0.53 9.54 -7.77
CA ALA A 132 -0.34 8.42 -7.49
C ALA A 132 -1.81 8.73 -7.81
N VAL A 133 -2.30 9.89 -7.39
CA VAL A 133 -3.67 10.32 -7.68
C VAL A 133 -3.88 10.50 -9.17
N VAL A 134 -2.99 11.20 -9.87
CA VAL A 134 -3.11 11.45 -11.32
C VAL A 134 -3.09 10.17 -12.12
N VAL A 135 -2.14 9.27 -11.85
CA VAL A 135 -2.02 7.99 -12.58
C VAL A 135 -3.22 7.09 -12.30
N THR A 136 -3.59 6.90 -11.03
CA THR A 136 -4.73 6.06 -10.67
C THR A 136 -6.05 6.63 -11.20
N PHE A 137 -6.21 7.95 -11.18
CA PHE A 137 -7.39 8.61 -11.76
C PHE A 137 -7.46 8.45 -13.28
N ALA A 138 -6.34 8.67 -13.97
CA ALA A 138 -6.26 8.48 -15.42
C ALA A 138 -6.58 7.03 -15.81
N LEU A 139 -6.03 6.05 -15.09
CA LEU A 139 -6.30 4.63 -15.31
C LEU A 139 -7.74 4.23 -14.97
N SER A 140 -8.31 4.76 -13.89
CA SER A 140 -9.72 4.52 -13.52
C SER A 140 -10.69 5.00 -14.62
N ARG A 141 -10.31 6.05 -15.37
CA ARG A 141 -11.12 6.57 -16.49
C ARG A 141 -10.77 5.98 -17.85
N TRP A 142 -9.62 5.32 -17.98
CA TRP A 142 -9.16 4.78 -19.25
C TRP A 142 -9.95 3.53 -19.64
N SER A 143 -10.60 3.59 -20.80
CA SER A 143 -11.38 2.48 -21.37
C SER A 143 -10.54 1.22 -21.67
N GLY A 144 -9.21 1.36 -21.74
CA GLY A 144 -8.27 0.24 -21.84
C GLY A 144 -8.30 -0.68 -20.62
N LEU A 145 -8.67 -0.16 -19.44
CA LEU A 145 -8.74 -0.94 -18.21
C LEU A 145 -9.85 -2.01 -18.28
N ALA A 146 -11.02 -1.66 -18.85
CA ALA A 146 -12.10 -2.62 -19.08
C ALA A 146 -11.72 -3.72 -20.08
N LYS A 147 -10.81 -3.41 -21.02
CA LYS A 147 -10.26 -4.40 -21.95
C LYS A 147 -9.28 -5.35 -21.25
N LEU A 148 -8.43 -4.82 -20.37
CA LEU A 148 -7.53 -5.61 -19.52
C LEU A 148 -8.30 -6.49 -18.53
N GLU A 149 -9.38 -5.96 -17.94
CA GLU A 149 -10.30 -6.69 -17.07
C GLU A 149 -10.88 -7.92 -17.78
N LYS A 150 -11.34 -7.78 -19.02
CA LYS A 150 -11.83 -8.91 -19.82
C LYS A 150 -10.74 -9.95 -20.13
N LEU A 151 -9.49 -9.52 -20.33
CA LEU A 151 -8.37 -10.41 -20.65
C LEU A 151 -7.84 -11.17 -19.43
N LEU A 152 -7.75 -10.50 -18.27
CA LEU A 152 -7.26 -11.09 -17.02
C LEU A 152 -8.35 -11.82 -16.24
N GLY A 153 -9.59 -11.28 -16.22
CA GLY A 153 -10.74 -11.91 -15.57
C GLY A 153 -11.06 -13.27 -16.17
N ASN A 154 -10.86 -13.47 -17.47
CA ASN A 154 -11.04 -14.77 -18.11
C ASN A 154 -9.96 -15.82 -17.73
N LYS A 155 -8.83 -15.40 -17.16
CA LYS A 155 -7.67 -16.28 -16.86
C LYS A 155 -7.45 -16.49 -15.36
N LEU A 156 -8.04 -15.65 -14.51
CA LEU A 156 -7.90 -15.68 -13.06
C LEU A 156 -9.16 -16.10 -12.30
N MET A 157 -10.24 -16.45 -13.01
CA MET A 157 -11.45 -17.04 -12.43
C MET A 157 -11.35 -18.58 -12.36
N ILE A 158 -10.22 -19.14 -11.90
CA ILE A 158 -10.16 -20.56 -11.52
C ILE A 158 -9.38 -20.72 -10.22
N SER A 159 -10.07 -21.31 -9.24
CA SER A 159 -9.59 -21.89 -7.97
C SER A 159 -9.67 -21.04 -6.69
N HIS A 160 -10.84 -20.49 -6.36
CA HIS A 160 -11.45 -20.73 -5.04
C HIS A 160 -12.88 -20.17 -4.93
N CYS A 161 -13.83 -20.86 -5.57
CA CYS A 161 -15.22 -20.83 -5.10
C CYS A 161 -15.88 -22.16 -5.47
N SER A 162 -15.40 -23.26 -4.87
CA SER A 162 -16.09 -24.55 -4.89
C SER A 162 -16.91 -24.79 -3.62
N HIS A 163 -17.07 -23.79 -2.76
CA HIS A 163 -18.02 -23.84 -1.64
C HIS A 163 -18.93 -22.62 -1.62
N CYS A 164 -19.83 -22.61 -2.59
CA CYS A 164 -21.11 -21.92 -2.50
C CYS A 164 -22.10 -22.80 -1.72
N GLY A 165 -22.84 -22.20 -0.77
CA GLY A 165 -24.24 -22.55 -0.51
C GLY A 165 -24.58 -23.32 0.77
N LYS A 166 -25.07 -22.59 1.78
CA LYS A 166 -26.34 -22.88 2.48
C LYS A 166 -26.71 -21.74 3.46
N GLY A 167 -27.86 -21.09 3.22
CA GLY A 167 -28.50 -20.22 4.22
C GLY A 167 -29.41 -19.13 3.67
N ASP A 168 -30.45 -19.51 2.91
CA ASP A 168 -31.59 -18.65 2.56
C ASP A 168 -32.53 -18.38 3.76
N HIS A 169 -33.49 -17.46 3.55
CA HIS A 169 -34.67 -17.02 4.35
C HIS A 169 -34.49 -15.64 5.03
N ILE A 170 -34.87 -14.54 4.37
CA ILE A 170 -36.24 -14.03 4.14
C ILE A 170 -37.00 -13.83 5.47
N GLY A 171 -37.19 -12.57 5.84
CA GLY A 171 -38.26 -12.09 6.72
C GLY A 171 -39.15 -11.13 5.95
#